data_AF-A0A2E8JX15-F1
#
_entry.id   AF-A0A2E8JX15-F1
#
_cell.length_a   1.000
_cell.length_b   1.000
_cell.length_c   1.000
_cell.angle_alpha   90.00
_cell.angle_beta   90.00
_cell.angle_gamma   90.00
#
_symmetry.space_group_name_H-M   'P 1'
#
loop_
_entity.id
_entity.type
_entity.pdbx_description
1 polymer ?
#
loop_
_entity_poly.entity_id
_entity_poly.type
_entity_poly.pdbx_seq_one_letter_code
_entity_poly.pdbx_strand_id
1 'polypeptide(L)'
;MAPNANPMGQVYLGFRSLLFKIAVFVVMAALLAWALGGTLWPRVAMRTVGDPVMGGSVVLVDQIGGDRSSYGLAILDQDGHIESVAPSVTNPASEVWIEALAPVSDPRGEAAAVAFRRDSGWVVLRFEKIMAAHGVGRSPASWPPGNDDLAFYLEVDSRLDAARILDEFSRGESIESGSSTDQSTDTEADATGDASSAG
;
A
#
# COMPACT_ATOMS: atom_id res chain seq x y z
N MET A 1 86.04 19.00 -3.43
CA MET A 1 84.89 19.88 -3.13
C MET A 1 83.63 19.03 -3.23
N ALA A 2 83.10 18.55 -2.10
CA ALA A 2 81.86 17.79 -2.08
C ALA A 2 80.68 18.77 -2.06
N PRO A 3 79.69 18.66 -2.98
CA PRO A 3 78.52 19.51 -2.96
C PRO A 3 77.64 19.13 -1.76
N ASN A 4 77.40 20.09 -0.86
CA ASN A 4 76.39 20.00 0.19
C ASN A 4 75.01 19.87 -0.47
N ALA A 5 74.43 18.67 -0.40
CA ALA A 5 73.03 18.46 -0.74
C ALA A 5 72.16 19.15 0.33
N ASN A 6 71.42 20.18 -0.05
CA ASN A 6 70.50 20.86 0.86
C ASN A 6 69.33 19.92 1.24
N PRO A 7 69.23 19.46 2.50
CA PRO A 7 68.24 18.46 2.91
C PRO A 7 66.79 19.00 2.89
N MET A 8 66.61 20.33 2.82
CA MET A 8 65.28 20.95 2.86
C MET A 8 64.47 20.79 1.57
N GLY A 9 65.12 20.63 0.41
CA GLY A 9 64.40 20.43 -0.87
C GLY A 9 63.69 19.07 -0.95
N GLN A 10 64.23 18.05 -0.29
CA GLN A 10 63.70 16.69 -0.29
C GLN A 10 62.43 16.55 0.55
N VAL A 11 62.37 17.25 1.69
CA VAL A 11 61.17 17.27 2.56
C VAL A 11 60.00 17.95 1.86
N TYR A 12 60.26 19.06 1.16
CA TYR A 12 59.24 19.80 0.41
C TYR A 12 58.63 18.96 -0.74
N LEU A 13 59.47 18.21 -1.46
CA LEU A 13 59.01 17.28 -2.51
C LEU A 13 58.20 16.11 -1.94
N GLY A 14 58.62 15.57 -0.78
CA GLY A 14 57.89 14.53 -0.06
C GLY A 14 56.51 15.00 0.42
N PHE A 15 56.42 16.20 0.99
CA PHE A 15 55.16 16.77 1.48
C PHE A 15 54.16 17.09 0.36
N ARG A 16 54.64 17.60 -0.79
CA ARG A 16 53.79 17.84 -1.97
C ARG A 16 53.20 16.55 -2.52
N SER A 17 53.98 15.47 -2.57
CA SER A 17 53.49 14.16 -2.98
C SER A 17 52.46 13.61 -1.99
N LEU A 18 52.70 13.80 -0.68
CA LEU A 18 51.78 13.39 0.36
C LEU A 18 50.43 14.12 0.26
N LEU A 19 50.43 15.45 0.11
CA LEU A 19 49.21 16.24 -0.07
C LEU A 19 48.40 15.79 -1.29
N PHE A 20 49.08 15.51 -2.41
CA PHE A 20 48.40 15.01 -3.60
C PHE A 20 47.74 13.64 -3.36
N LYS A 21 48.45 12.72 -2.69
CA LYS A 21 47.89 11.40 -2.33
C LYS A 21 46.69 11.53 -1.40
N ILE A 22 46.75 12.41 -0.40
CA ILE A 22 45.63 12.65 0.52
C ILE A 22 44.44 13.23 -0.26
N ALA A 23 44.67 14.22 -1.12
CA ALA A 23 43.61 14.81 -1.93
C ALA A 23 42.93 13.76 -2.82
N VAL A 24 43.70 12.91 -3.50
CA VAL A 24 43.16 11.82 -4.32
C VAL A 24 42.38 10.82 -3.45
N PHE A 25 42.90 10.46 -2.29
CA PHE A 25 42.21 9.56 -1.36
C PHE A 25 40.87 10.13 -0.90
N VAL A 26 40.82 11.41 -0.51
CA VAL A 26 39.60 12.09 -0.09
C VAL A 26 38.58 12.15 -1.23
N VAL A 27 39.02 12.48 -2.45
CA VAL A 27 38.13 12.49 -3.62
C VAL A 27 37.56 11.11 -3.89
N MET A 28 38.40 10.06 -3.89
CA MET A 28 37.93 8.68 -4.08
C MET A 28 36.96 8.25 -2.96
N ALA A 29 37.25 8.59 -1.71
CA ALA A 29 36.37 8.30 -0.57
C ALA A 29 35.03 9.04 -0.69
N ALA A 30 35.03 10.30 -1.13
CA ALA A 30 33.81 11.07 -1.36
C ALA A 30 32.98 10.49 -2.51
N LEU A 31 33.62 10.07 -3.61
CA LEU A 31 32.95 9.40 -4.73
C LEU A 31 32.36 8.05 -4.31
N LEU A 32 33.09 7.26 -3.52
CA LEU A 32 32.59 6.01 -2.93
C LEU A 32 31.42 6.27 -1.99
N ALA A 33 31.54 7.23 -1.08
CA ALA A 33 30.48 7.60 -0.16
C ALA A 33 29.25 8.16 -0.90
N TRP A 34 29.42 8.84 -2.02
CA TRP A 34 28.32 9.28 -2.87
C TRP A 34 27.68 8.11 -3.63
N ALA A 35 28.49 7.20 -4.17
CA ALA A 35 28.01 6.00 -4.85
C ALA A 35 27.26 5.06 -3.89
N LEU A 36 27.76 4.88 -2.66
CA LEU A 36 27.12 4.09 -1.61
C LEU A 36 25.95 4.84 -0.96
N GLY A 37 26.12 6.13 -0.66
CA GLY A 37 25.12 7.00 -0.03
C GLY A 37 23.91 7.27 -0.91
N GLY A 38 24.07 7.35 -2.23
CA GLY A 38 22.97 7.42 -3.18
C GLY A 38 22.11 6.14 -3.23
N THR A 39 22.69 5.00 -2.80
CA THR A 39 22.00 3.69 -2.74
C THR A 39 21.46 3.34 -1.36
N LEU A 40 21.77 4.12 -0.32
CA LEU A 40 21.36 3.85 1.06
C LEU A 40 19.95 4.34 1.39
N TRP A 41 19.26 4.99 0.46
CA TRP A 41 17.84 5.27 0.63
C TRP A 41 17.06 3.97 0.45
N PRO A 42 16.34 3.49 1.48
CA PRO A 42 15.49 2.32 1.35
C PRO A 42 14.48 2.61 0.24
N ARG A 43 14.69 2.02 -0.93
CA ARG A 43 13.71 2.03 -2.01
C ARG A 43 12.67 1.02 -1.58
N VAL A 44 11.45 1.49 -1.33
CA VAL A 44 10.30 0.60 -1.19
C VAL A 44 10.17 -0.14 -2.52
N ALA A 45 10.47 -1.43 -2.52
CA ALA A 45 10.22 -2.31 -3.64
C ALA A 45 8.72 -2.62 -3.66
N MET A 46 8.09 -2.41 -4.81
CA MET A 46 6.67 -2.72 -5.01
C MET A 46 6.57 -3.99 -5.84
N ARG A 47 5.77 -4.93 -5.37
CA ARG A 47 5.45 -6.16 -6.10
C ARG A 47 3.94 -6.21 -6.33
N THR A 48 3.52 -6.41 -7.57
CA THR A 48 2.11 -6.64 -7.88
C THR A 48 1.66 -8.01 -7.38
N VAL A 49 0.46 -8.06 -6.80
CA VAL A 49 -0.15 -9.25 -6.20
C VAL A 49 -1.55 -9.42 -6.76
N GLY A 50 -1.77 -10.50 -7.53
CA GLY A 50 -3.06 -10.78 -8.15
C GLY A 50 -3.28 -10.03 -9.47
N ASP A 51 -4.49 -10.20 -10.01
CA ASP A 51 -4.88 -9.61 -11.29
C ASP A 51 -5.36 -8.16 -11.09
N PRO A 52 -5.07 -7.27 -12.05
CA PRO A 52 -5.56 -5.91 -11.99
C PRO A 52 -7.07 -5.85 -12.24
N VAL A 53 -7.76 -5.02 -11.47
CA VAL A 53 -9.20 -4.77 -11.54
C VAL A 53 -9.48 -3.46 -12.28
N MET A 54 -10.76 -3.14 -12.49
CA MET A 54 -11.19 -1.88 -13.10
C MET A 54 -10.62 -1.68 -14.51
N GLY A 55 -10.79 -2.68 -15.37
CA GLY A 55 -10.24 -2.65 -16.74
C GLY A 55 -8.71 -2.66 -16.80
N GLY A 56 -8.05 -3.12 -15.73
CA GLY A 56 -6.59 -3.23 -15.67
C GLY A 56 -5.87 -2.05 -15.04
N SER A 57 -6.60 -1.05 -14.52
CA SER A 57 -6.01 0.21 -14.03
C SER A 57 -5.62 0.19 -12.55
N VAL A 58 -6.11 -0.77 -11.77
CA VAL A 58 -5.86 -0.84 -10.33
C VAL A 58 -5.36 -2.22 -9.95
N VAL A 59 -4.29 -2.32 -9.18
CA VAL A 59 -3.73 -3.60 -8.75
C VAL A 59 -3.36 -3.56 -7.28
N LEU A 60 -3.45 -4.69 -6.59
CA LEU A 60 -2.91 -4.82 -5.25
C LEU A 60 -1.39 -4.92 -5.31
N VAL A 61 -0.71 -4.21 -4.44
CA VAL A 61 0.75 -4.23 -4.32
C VAL A 61 1.19 -4.57 -2.92
N ASP A 62 2.26 -5.35 -2.84
CA ASP A 62 3.07 -5.57 -1.65
C ASP A 62 4.22 -4.57 -1.66
N GLN A 63 4.32 -3.75 -0.61
CA GLN A 63 5.31 -2.71 -0.39
C GLN A 63 6.36 -3.24 0.58
N ILE A 64 7.55 -3.55 0.05
CA ILE A 64 8.67 -4.14 0.77
C ILE A 64 9.76 -3.08 0.94
N GLY A 65 10.00 -2.60 2.17
CA GLY A 65 11.02 -1.56 2.38
C GLY A 65 11.25 -1.09 3.81
N GLY A 66 10.49 -1.57 4.79
CA GLY A 66 10.67 -1.27 6.21
C GLY A 66 10.77 -2.53 7.06
N ASP A 67 10.47 -2.41 8.36
CA ASP A 67 10.49 -3.52 9.32
C ASP A 67 9.45 -4.63 9.01
N ARG A 68 8.45 -4.32 8.18
CA ARG A 68 7.40 -5.23 7.75
C ARG A 68 6.98 -4.96 6.31
N SER A 69 6.56 -6.01 5.59
CA SER A 69 5.80 -5.89 4.35
C SER A 69 4.42 -5.33 4.66
N SER A 70 3.89 -4.51 3.76
CA SER A 70 2.53 -3.99 3.88
C SER A 70 1.86 -3.89 2.53
N TYR A 71 0.54 -3.97 2.52
CA TYR A 71 -0.24 -3.96 1.30
C TYR A 71 -0.77 -2.56 0.96
N GLY A 72 -1.10 -2.35 -0.31
CA GLY A 72 -1.80 -1.17 -0.78
C GLY A 72 -2.38 -1.38 -2.17
N LEU A 73 -3.13 -0.42 -2.67
CA LEU A 73 -3.59 -0.37 -4.05
C LEU A 73 -2.70 0.56 -4.86
N ALA A 74 -2.29 0.09 -6.03
CA ALA A 74 -1.57 0.86 -7.02
C ALA A 74 -2.48 1.20 -8.21
N ILE A 75 -2.35 2.42 -8.72
CA ILE A 75 -2.90 2.81 -10.01
C ILE A 75 -1.81 2.58 -11.06
N LEU A 76 -2.18 1.90 -12.14
CA LEU A 76 -1.33 1.63 -13.28
C LEU A 76 -1.57 2.68 -14.37
N ASP A 77 -0.49 3.14 -15.01
CA ASP A 77 -0.56 3.94 -16.22
C ASP A 77 -0.90 3.09 -17.45
N GLN A 78 -0.95 3.72 -18.63
CA GLN A 78 -1.28 3.05 -19.89
C GLN A 78 -0.25 2.00 -20.32
N ASP A 79 0.97 2.09 -19.81
CA ASP A 79 2.08 1.17 -20.07
C ASP A 79 2.16 0.06 -19.00
N GLY A 80 1.28 0.08 -17.99
CA GLY A 80 1.24 -0.87 -16.89
C GLY A 80 2.25 -0.58 -15.77
N HIS A 81 2.85 0.61 -15.75
CA HIS A 81 3.72 1.04 -14.66
C HIS A 81 2.91 1.62 -13.50
N ILE A 82 3.42 1.45 -12.28
CA ILE A 82 2.80 2.03 -11.08
C ILE A 82 2.98 3.55 -11.11
N GLU A 83 1.87 4.27 -11.31
CA GLU A 83 1.83 5.73 -11.26
C GLU A 83 1.75 6.22 -9.81
N SER A 84 0.92 5.56 -9.00
CA SER A 84 0.72 5.91 -7.59
C SER A 84 0.31 4.70 -6.77
N VAL A 85 0.60 4.74 -5.47
CA VAL A 85 0.25 3.70 -4.50
C VAL A 85 -0.34 4.33 -3.27
N ALA A 86 -1.39 3.71 -2.75
CA ALA A 86 -1.91 4.06 -1.46
C ALA A 86 -2.55 2.89 -0.68
N PRO A 87 -2.40 2.86 0.65
CA PRO A 87 -1.62 3.80 1.46
C PRO A 87 -0.11 3.70 1.19
N SER A 88 0.62 4.82 1.34
CA SER A 88 2.07 4.85 1.09
C SER A 88 2.85 4.59 2.37
N VAL A 89 3.73 3.58 2.36
CA VAL A 89 4.58 3.26 3.53
C VAL A 89 5.59 4.34 3.88
N THR A 90 5.91 5.22 2.93
CA THR A 90 6.85 6.33 3.16
C THR A 90 6.24 7.41 4.06
N ASN A 91 4.90 7.45 4.16
CA ASN A 91 4.20 8.37 5.04
C ASN A 91 3.85 7.67 6.37
N PRO A 92 4.50 8.01 7.49
CA PRO A 92 4.23 7.37 8.78
C PRO A 92 2.84 7.68 9.34
N ALA A 93 2.14 8.70 8.81
CA ALA A 93 0.76 9.01 9.17
C ALA A 93 -0.27 8.23 8.34
N SER A 94 0.17 7.50 7.30
CA SER A 94 -0.72 6.68 6.50
C SER A 94 -1.05 5.39 7.22
N GLU A 95 -2.26 4.92 6.97
CA GLU A 95 -2.72 3.61 7.41
C GLU A 95 -1.83 2.49 6.85
N VAL A 96 -1.63 1.43 7.64
CA VAL A 96 -0.84 0.26 7.23
C VAL A 96 -1.75 -0.94 7.06
N TRP A 97 -1.76 -1.52 5.86
CA TRP A 97 -2.47 -2.77 5.60
C TRP A 97 -1.54 -3.95 5.88
N ILE A 98 -1.86 -4.72 6.91
CA ILE A 98 -1.04 -5.82 7.40
C ILE A 98 -1.24 -7.06 6.53
N GLU A 99 -2.48 -7.28 6.09
CA GLU A 99 -2.88 -8.36 5.19
C GLU A 99 -3.90 -7.81 4.19
N ALA A 100 -3.98 -8.41 3.01
CA ALA A 100 -4.99 -8.07 2.01
C ALA A 100 -5.43 -9.32 1.23
N LEU A 101 -6.68 -9.30 0.78
CA LEU A 101 -7.21 -10.22 -0.22
C LEU A 101 -7.10 -9.60 -1.61
N ALA A 102 -7.10 -10.45 -2.64
CA ALA A 102 -7.07 -9.98 -4.01
C ALA A 102 -8.31 -9.10 -4.29
N PRO A 103 -8.13 -7.95 -4.98
CA PRO A 103 -9.24 -7.10 -5.33
C PRO A 103 -10.12 -7.81 -6.36
N VAL A 104 -11.41 -7.49 -6.33
CA VAL A 104 -12.42 -8.01 -7.26
C VAL A 104 -13.14 -6.86 -7.94
N SER A 105 -13.56 -7.06 -9.18
CA SER A 105 -14.45 -6.14 -9.89
C SER A 105 -15.89 -6.60 -9.77
N ASP A 106 -16.81 -5.65 -9.82
CA ASP A 106 -18.22 -5.97 -10.03
C ASP A 106 -18.42 -6.54 -11.46
N PRO A 107 -19.54 -7.22 -11.75
CA PRO A 107 -19.80 -7.80 -13.07
C PRO A 107 -19.78 -6.79 -14.22
N ARG A 108 -20.00 -5.49 -13.94
CA ARG A 108 -19.97 -4.43 -14.96
C ARG A 108 -18.57 -3.85 -15.17
N GLY A 109 -17.63 -4.13 -14.27
CA GLY A 109 -16.29 -3.54 -14.27
C GLY A 109 -16.27 -2.03 -13.98
N GLU A 110 -17.33 -1.51 -13.38
CA GLU A 110 -17.51 -0.09 -13.03
C GLU A 110 -17.11 0.21 -11.58
N ALA A 111 -17.03 -0.82 -10.74
CA ALA A 111 -16.62 -0.76 -9.36
C ALA A 111 -15.65 -1.90 -9.02
N ALA A 112 -14.85 -1.67 -7.99
CA ALA A 112 -14.01 -2.70 -7.41
C ALA A 112 -14.09 -2.69 -5.89
N ALA A 113 -13.79 -3.84 -5.31
CA ALA A 113 -13.69 -4.01 -3.87
C ALA A 113 -12.40 -4.74 -3.51
N VAL A 114 -11.82 -4.38 -2.37
CA VAL A 114 -10.68 -5.05 -1.77
C VAL A 114 -10.93 -5.22 -0.28
N ALA A 115 -10.49 -6.34 0.27
CA ALA A 115 -10.50 -6.56 1.71
C ALA A 115 -9.08 -6.51 2.25
N PHE A 116 -8.89 -5.85 3.39
CA PHE A 116 -7.59 -5.75 4.04
C PHE A 116 -7.73 -5.67 5.55
N ARG A 117 -6.64 -6.02 6.25
CA ARG A 117 -6.56 -5.97 7.70
C ARG A 117 -5.70 -4.81 8.16
N ARG A 118 -6.26 -4.00 9.05
CA ARG A 118 -5.58 -2.95 9.81
C ARG A 118 -5.30 -3.47 11.23
N ASP A 119 -4.62 -2.67 12.05
CA ASP A 119 -4.45 -3.02 13.47
C ASP A 119 -5.81 -3.15 14.21
N SER A 120 -6.85 -2.43 13.77
CA SER A 120 -8.18 -2.46 14.37
C SER A 120 -9.07 -3.63 13.94
N GLY A 121 -8.77 -4.30 12.83
CA GLY A 121 -9.63 -5.36 12.29
C GLY A 121 -9.62 -5.46 10.78
N TRP A 122 -10.54 -6.26 10.25
CA TRP A 122 -10.75 -6.41 8.81
C TRP A 122 -11.70 -5.33 8.29
N VAL A 123 -11.39 -4.85 7.10
CA VAL A 123 -12.18 -3.83 6.40
C VAL A 123 -12.34 -4.24 4.95
N VAL A 124 -13.55 -4.10 4.43
CA VAL A 124 -13.84 -4.16 3.00
C VAL A 124 -13.99 -2.74 2.49
N LEU A 125 -13.19 -2.39 1.50
CA LEU A 125 -13.22 -1.12 0.80
C LEU A 125 -13.80 -1.35 -0.59
N ARG A 126 -14.95 -0.73 -0.86
CA ARG A 126 -15.53 -0.61 -2.20
C ARG A 126 -15.22 0.77 -2.75
N PHE A 127 -14.85 0.84 -4.02
CA PHE A 127 -14.60 2.09 -4.70
C PHE A 127 -15.10 2.01 -6.14
N GLU A 128 -15.68 3.10 -6.60
CA GLU A 128 -16.15 3.24 -7.97
C GLU A 128 -15.09 3.96 -8.81
N LYS A 129 -15.24 3.84 -10.14
CA LYS A 129 -14.40 4.42 -11.19
C LYS A 129 -13.49 5.53 -10.69
N ILE A 130 -12.19 5.23 -10.63
CA ILE A 130 -11.16 6.25 -10.55
C ILE A 130 -11.32 7.05 -11.84
N MET A 131 -11.95 8.23 -11.77
CA MET A 131 -11.83 9.19 -12.84
C MET A 131 -10.35 9.46 -12.96
N ALA A 132 -9.71 8.81 -13.94
CA ALA A 132 -8.30 8.92 -14.21
C ALA A 132 -7.94 10.40 -14.06
N ALA A 133 -7.05 10.72 -13.12
CA ALA A 133 -6.55 12.06 -12.90
C ALA A 133 -5.67 12.53 -14.08
N HIS A 134 -6.03 12.17 -15.31
CA HIS A 134 -5.49 12.69 -16.55
C HIS A 134 -5.89 14.17 -16.79
N GLY A 135 -6.64 14.77 -15.87
CA GLY A 135 -7.00 16.19 -15.92
C GLY A 135 -7.04 16.82 -14.53
N VAL A 136 -6.02 17.64 -14.23
CA VAL A 136 -6.03 18.71 -13.23
C VAL A 136 -6.01 18.27 -11.75
N GLY A 137 -4.79 18.13 -11.22
CA GLY A 137 -4.43 18.71 -9.91
C GLY A 137 -4.92 18.04 -8.62
N ARG A 138 -5.62 16.90 -8.66
CA ARG A 138 -5.82 16.11 -7.43
C ARG A 138 -4.59 15.25 -7.19
N SER A 139 -3.88 15.55 -6.11
CA SER A 139 -2.74 14.77 -5.65
C SER A 139 -3.19 13.33 -5.35
N PRO A 140 -2.53 12.29 -5.87
CA PRO A 140 -2.82 10.89 -5.57
C PRO A 140 -2.65 10.51 -4.08
N ALA A 141 -2.24 11.46 -3.24
CA ALA A 141 -2.04 11.29 -1.79
C ALA A 141 -3.31 10.96 -0.99
N SER A 142 -4.51 11.09 -1.58
CA SER A 142 -5.80 10.78 -0.92
C SER A 142 -6.48 9.52 -1.45
N TRP A 143 -5.78 8.68 -2.22
CA TRP A 143 -6.25 7.34 -2.57
C TRP A 143 -5.93 6.35 -1.42
N PRO A 144 -6.63 5.22 -1.26
CA PRO A 144 -8.05 5.11 -1.61
C PRO A 144 -8.83 6.26 -0.99
N PRO A 145 -9.95 6.72 -1.59
CA PRO A 145 -10.64 7.93 -1.16
C PRO A 145 -10.96 7.85 0.33
N GLY A 146 -10.20 8.56 1.15
CA GLY A 146 -10.56 8.78 2.55
C GLY A 146 -11.49 9.98 2.56
N ASN A 147 -12.77 9.74 2.83
CA ASN A 147 -13.86 10.74 3.01
C ASN A 147 -14.53 11.36 1.77
N ASP A 148 -14.32 10.86 0.55
CA ASP A 148 -15.15 11.27 -0.60
C ASP A 148 -16.27 10.24 -0.85
N ASP A 149 -17.46 10.68 -1.32
CA ASP A 149 -18.66 9.88 -1.67
C ASP A 149 -18.42 8.65 -2.59
N LEU A 150 -17.19 8.47 -3.09
CA LEU A 150 -16.79 7.46 -4.07
C LEU A 150 -16.17 6.20 -3.44
N ALA A 151 -15.93 6.19 -2.13
CA ALA A 151 -15.41 5.03 -1.42
C ALA A 151 -16.23 4.69 -0.19
N PHE A 152 -16.51 3.40 -0.04
CA PHE A 152 -17.28 2.84 1.05
C PHE A 152 -16.43 1.86 1.84
N TYR A 153 -16.34 2.07 3.16
CA TYR A 153 -15.62 1.22 4.09
C TYR A 153 -16.61 0.46 4.96
N LEU A 154 -16.46 -0.87 5.02
CA LEU A 154 -17.25 -1.74 5.87
C LEU A 154 -16.30 -2.52 6.78
N GLU A 155 -16.41 -2.28 8.09
CA GLU A 155 -15.71 -3.08 9.09
C GLU A 155 -16.37 -4.47 9.20
N VAL A 156 -15.54 -5.50 9.30
CA VAL A 156 -16.00 -6.89 9.36
C VAL A 156 -15.20 -7.67 10.39
N ASP A 157 -15.84 -8.65 11.01
CA ASP A 157 -15.27 -9.36 12.17
C ASP A 157 -14.10 -10.27 11.80
N SER A 158 -14.11 -10.82 10.57
CA SER A 158 -13.15 -11.84 10.18
C SER A 158 -12.73 -11.78 8.72
N ARG A 159 -11.59 -12.43 8.44
CA ARG A 159 -11.11 -12.66 7.06
C ARG A 159 -12.14 -13.44 6.22
N LEU A 160 -12.87 -14.36 6.84
CA LEU A 160 -13.85 -15.19 6.14
C LEU A 160 -15.07 -14.36 5.72
N ASP A 161 -15.55 -13.48 6.61
CA ASP A 161 -16.66 -12.56 6.29
C ASP A 161 -16.25 -11.58 5.20
N ALA A 162 -15.02 -11.05 5.28
CA ALA A 162 -14.47 -10.20 4.24
C ALA A 162 -14.43 -10.91 2.88
N ALA A 163 -13.96 -12.17 2.85
CA ALA A 163 -13.93 -12.97 1.63
C ALA A 163 -15.33 -13.26 1.08
N ARG A 164 -16.31 -13.53 1.96
CA ARG A 164 -17.71 -13.74 1.57
C ARG A 164 -18.28 -12.49 0.90
N ILE A 165 -18.07 -11.31 1.49
CA ILE A 165 -18.56 -10.05 0.94
C ILE A 165 -17.92 -9.73 -0.42
N LEU A 166 -16.62 -10.02 -0.59
CA LEU A 166 -15.97 -9.87 -1.90
C LEU A 166 -16.57 -10.83 -2.96
N ASP A 167 -16.89 -12.07 -2.58
CA ASP A 167 -17.54 -13.02 -3.46
C ASP A 167 -18.94 -12.54 -3.88
N GLU A 168 -19.77 -12.12 -2.92
CA GLU A 168 -21.09 -11.52 -3.14
C GLU A 168 -21.01 -10.31 -4.09
N PHE A 169 -20.06 -9.41 -3.84
CA PHE A 169 -19.80 -8.25 -4.69
C PHE A 169 -19.41 -8.63 -6.13
N SER A 170 -18.55 -9.64 -6.30
CA SER A 170 -18.14 -10.11 -7.63
C SER A 170 -19.30 -10.72 -8.43
N ARG A 171 -20.37 -11.15 -7.74
CA ARG A 171 -21.62 -11.63 -8.33
C ARG A 171 -22.62 -10.51 -8.64
N GLY A 172 -22.30 -9.26 -8.26
CA GLY A 172 -23.14 -8.08 -8.48
C GLY A 172 -24.16 -7.84 -7.38
N GLU A 173 -24.00 -8.48 -6.22
CA GLU A 173 -24.81 -8.18 -5.04
C GLU A 173 -24.31 -6.86 -4.41
N SER A 174 -25.25 -6.00 -4.03
CA SER A 174 -24.93 -4.74 -3.39
C SER A 174 -24.31 -5.01 -2.02
N ILE A 175 -23.14 -4.43 -1.75
CA ILE A 175 -22.61 -4.33 -0.39
C ILE A 175 -23.44 -3.27 0.33
N GLU A 176 -24.63 -3.63 0.79
CA GLU A 176 -25.44 -2.75 1.62
C GLU A 176 -24.79 -2.63 3.00
N SER A 177 -24.76 -1.41 3.53
CA SER A 177 -24.33 -1.12 4.90
C SER A 177 -25.07 -2.04 5.85
N GLY A 178 -24.40 -3.08 6.33
CA GLY A 178 -24.83 -3.87 7.47
C GLY A 178 -24.83 -2.97 8.71
N SER A 179 -25.88 -2.18 8.88
CA SER A 179 -26.44 -1.97 10.20
C SER A 179 -26.64 -3.37 10.76
N SER A 180 -25.90 -3.70 11.80
CA SER A 180 -26.17 -4.81 12.70
C SER A 180 -27.64 -4.74 13.11
N THR A 181 -28.51 -5.40 12.34
CA THR A 181 -29.89 -5.62 12.73
C THR A 181 -29.83 -6.73 13.76
N ASP A 182 -30.06 -6.34 15.01
CA ASP A 182 -30.61 -7.20 16.06
C ASP A 182 -31.53 -8.25 15.41
N GLN A 183 -31.03 -9.48 15.29
CA GLN A 183 -31.90 -10.61 15.01
C GLN A 183 -32.61 -10.91 16.33
N SER A 184 -33.69 -10.17 16.56
CA SER A 184 -34.66 -10.41 17.61
C SER A 184 -35.15 -11.85 17.49
N THR A 185 -34.89 -12.64 18.53
CA THR A 185 -35.66 -13.84 18.80
C THR A 185 -37.01 -13.42 19.37
N ASP A 186 -37.88 -12.86 18.52
CA ASP A 186 -39.31 -12.77 18.81
C ASP A 186 -39.95 -14.11 18.40
N THR A 187 -40.02 -15.01 19.38
CA THR A 187 -40.92 -16.16 19.30
C THR A 187 -42.32 -15.64 19.61
N GLU A 188 -43.03 -15.22 18.57
CA GLU A 188 -44.44 -14.86 18.67
C GLU A 188 -45.26 -16.14 18.89
N ALA A 189 -46.01 -16.10 19.99
CA ALA A 189 -46.98 -17.08 20.37
C ALA A 189 -48.28 -16.96 19.55
N ASP A 190 -48.96 -18.09 19.47
CA ASP A 190 -50.43 -18.26 19.56
C ASP A 190 -51.14 -18.77 18.30
N ALA A 191 -51.67 -19.99 18.42
CA ALA A 191 -52.97 -20.36 17.89
C ALA A 191 -53.52 -21.55 18.68
N THR A 192 -54.12 -21.20 19.81
CA THR A 192 -55.19 -21.88 20.54
C THR A 192 -56.09 -22.80 19.67
N GLY A 193 -56.32 -24.04 20.14
CA GLY A 193 -57.31 -24.97 19.59
C GLY A 193 -57.89 -25.86 20.69
N ASP A 194 -58.98 -25.38 21.30
CA ASP A 194 -59.85 -26.12 22.21
C ASP A 194 -60.48 -27.36 21.53
N ALA A 195 -60.40 -28.52 22.17
CA ALA A 195 -61.37 -29.60 22.00
C ALA A 195 -61.44 -30.46 23.28
N SER A 196 -62.49 -30.19 24.06
CA SER A 196 -63.00 -31.02 25.15
C SER A 196 -63.60 -32.31 24.59
N SER A 197 -63.30 -33.49 25.17
CA SER A 197 -64.24 -34.62 25.21
C SER A 197 -63.81 -35.68 26.23
N ALA A 198 -64.81 -36.20 26.93
CA ALA A 198 -64.77 -37.13 28.05
C ALA A 198 -64.29 -38.55 27.71
N GLY A 199 -63.82 -39.24 28.75
CA GLY A 199 -63.52 -40.67 28.82
C GLY A 199 -63.03 -41.04 30.21
#